data_AF-A0AAE9X8R4-F1
#
_entry.id   AF-A0AAE9X8R4-F1
#
_cell.length_a   1.000
_cell.length_b   1.000
_cell.length_c   1.000
_cell.angle_alpha   90.00
_cell.angle_beta   90.00
_cell.angle_gamma   90.00
#
_symmetry.space_group_name_H-M   'P 1'
#
loop_
_entity.id
_entity.type
_entity.pdbx_description
1 polymer ?
#
loop_
_entity_poly.entity_id
_entity_poly.type
_entity_poly.pdbx_seq_one_letter_code
_entity_poly.pdbx_strand_id
1 'polypeptide(L)'
;MMSTFLRKSLMIAVWGLIGLMMTAQSQTLPTGKNIATGSKWNGTDKSFVETLPPAGPVRSIAESERSAGVLISYPRCIPMELVIELSKDDTVYTIVANESEKAIAVSEYTAAGVNMSLFSPLCILFLS
;
A
#
# COMPACT_ATOMS: atom_id res chain seq x y z
N MET A 1 -54.64 11.60 -25.07
CA MET A 1 -53.27 11.43 -25.64
C MET A 1 -52.41 12.66 -25.30
N MET A 2 -52.22 12.96 -24.01
CA MET A 2 -51.50 14.18 -23.55
C MET A 2 -50.64 13.93 -22.29
N SER A 3 -50.65 12.72 -21.70
CA SER A 3 -49.98 12.41 -20.43
C SER A 3 -48.58 11.79 -20.56
N THR A 4 -48.24 11.26 -21.74
CA THR A 4 -46.92 10.65 -22.01
C THR A 4 -45.88 11.68 -22.44
N PHE A 5 -46.30 12.77 -23.10
CA PHE A 5 -45.42 13.87 -23.53
C PHE A 5 -44.92 14.73 -22.37
N LEU A 6 -45.77 15.02 -21.37
CA LEU A 6 -45.37 15.79 -20.18
C LEU A 6 -44.27 15.09 -19.37
N ARG A 7 -44.34 13.75 -19.24
CA ARG A 7 -43.31 12.96 -18.54
C ARG A 7 -41.98 12.90 -19.30
N LYS A 8 -42.01 12.83 -20.64
CA LYS A 8 -40.82 12.79 -21.48
C LYS A 8 -40.08 14.14 -21.52
N SER A 9 -40.81 15.25 -21.56
CA SER A 9 -40.23 16.60 -21.53
C SER A 9 -39.58 16.95 -20.19
N LEU A 10 -40.16 16.49 -19.06
CA LEU A 10 -39.60 16.69 -17.72
C LEU A 10 -38.29 15.90 -17.53
N MET A 11 -38.21 14.68 -18.06
CA MET A 11 -37.01 13.83 -17.93
C MET A 11 -35.80 14.39 -18.70
N ILE A 12 -36.02 15.02 -19.86
CA ILE A 12 -34.94 15.68 -20.65
C ILE A 12 -34.43 16.92 -19.93
N ALA A 13 -35.31 17.70 -19.28
CA ALA A 13 -34.90 18.86 -18.50
C ALA A 13 -34.11 18.49 -17.24
N VAL A 14 -34.46 17.38 -16.57
CA VAL A 14 -33.73 16.89 -15.38
C VAL A 14 -32.36 16.31 -15.74
N TRP A 15 -32.24 15.62 -16.89
CA TRP A 15 -30.95 15.12 -17.38
C TRP A 15 -30.05 16.20 -17.96
N GLY A 16 -30.62 17.24 -18.59
CA GLY A 16 -29.87 18.38 -19.13
C GLY A 16 -29.29 19.31 -18.07
N LEU A 17 -29.94 19.43 -16.90
CA LEU A 17 -29.50 20.35 -15.84
C LEU A 17 -28.39 19.78 -14.93
N ILE A 18 -28.16 18.46 -14.96
CA ILE A 18 -27.06 17.79 -14.23
C ILE A 18 -25.75 17.82 -15.05
N GLY A 19 -25.81 18.08 -16.36
CA GLY A 19 -24.66 18.02 -17.27
C GLY A 19 -23.80 19.28 -17.40
N LEU A 20 -24.07 20.36 -16.66
CA LEU A 20 -23.38 21.65 -16.82
C LEU A 20 -22.63 22.12 -15.56
N MET A 21 -21.95 21.22 -14.86
CA MET A 21 -20.95 21.65 -13.89
C MET A 21 -19.67 20.86 -14.11
N MET A 22 -18.55 21.59 -14.14
CA MET A 22 -17.17 21.13 -14.22
C MET A 22 -16.62 20.75 -15.62
N THR A 23 -16.03 21.73 -16.30
CA THR A 23 -14.60 21.63 -16.68
C THR A 23 -13.93 22.99 -16.62
N ALA A 24 -13.35 23.31 -15.47
CA ALA A 24 -12.28 24.31 -15.35
C ALA A 24 -11.43 23.96 -14.11
N GLN A 25 -10.64 22.89 -14.19
CA GLN A 25 -9.48 22.76 -13.30
C GLN A 25 -8.29 23.38 -14.03
N SER A 26 -7.90 24.59 -13.60
CA SER A 26 -6.61 25.17 -13.96
C SER A 26 -5.51 24.26 -13.43
N GLN A 27 -4.69 23.71 -14.31
CA GLN A 27 -3.48 22.99 -13.93
C GLN A 27 -2.42 24.03 -13.56
N THR A 28 -2.23 24.25 -12.26
CA THR A 28 -1.02 24.93 -11.79
C THR A 28 0.17 23.99 -11.96
N LEU A 29 1.25 24.53 -12.54
CA LEU A 29 2.50 23.84 -12.77
C LEU A 29 3.00 23.23 -11.45
N PRO A 30 3.37 21.93 -11.39
CA PRO A 30 3.89 21.35 -10.17
C PRO A 30 5.29 21.92 -9.91
N THR A 31 5.35 23.00 -9.14
CA THR A 31 6.58 23.39 -8.45
C THR A 31 6.97 22.21 -7.57
N GLY A 32 8.15 21.62 -7.84
CA GLY A 32 8.64 20.45 -7.13
C GLY A 32 8.52 20.66 -5.61
N LYS A 33 7.78 19.78 -4.94
CA LYS A 33 7.74 19.73 -3.48
C LYS A 33 9.12 19.28 -3.02
N ASN A 34 9.99 20.21 -2.68
CA ASN A 34 11.10 19.90 -1.81
C ASN A 34 10.51 19.42 -0.48
N ILE A 35 11.00 18.28 0.00
CA ILE A 35 10.47 17.49 1.12
C ILE A 35 10.37 18.31 2.43
N ALA A 36 10.91 19.52 2.46
CA ALA A 36 10.83 20.45 3.59
C ALA A 36 9.42 21.00 3.89
N THR A 37 8.47 20.98 2.94
CA THR A 37 7.13 21.52 3.19
C THR A 37 6.04 20.66 2.56
N GLY A 38 5.43 19.76 3.35
CA GLY A 38 4.08 19.29 3.04
C GLY A 38 3.76 17.80 3.23
N SER A 39 3.97 17.28 4.44
CA SER A 39 3.02 16.37 5.11
C SER A 39 3.42 16.27 6.58
N LYS A 40 2.62 16.87 7.47
CA LYS A 40 2.80 16.80 8.93
C LYS A 40 2.81 15.33 9.33
N TRP A 41 3.98 14.80 9.71
CA TRP A 41 4.04 13.58 10.51
C TRP A 41 3.21 13.85 11.77
N ASN A 42 2.06 13.17 11.92
CA ASN A 42 1.41 13.08 13.23
C ASN A 42 2.13 11.98 14.01
N GLY A 43 3.44 12.18 14.18
CA GLY A 43 4.31 11.25 14.88
C GLY A 43 3.73 11.06 16.26
N THR A 44 3.16 9.89 16.51
CA THR A 44 3.05 9.40 17.88
C THR A 44 4.46 9.02 18.31
N ASP A 45 5.25 10.06 18.57
CA ASP A 45 6.27 10.26 19.58
C ASP A 45 7.14 9.05 19.96
N LYS A 46 7.76 8.41 18.98
CA LYS A 46 9.00 7.68 19.23
C LYS A 46 10.13 8.53 18.66
N SER A 47 10.60 9.50 19.44
CA SER A 47 11.88 10.12 19.16
C SER A 47 12.95 9.04 19.19
N PHE A 48 14.01 9.22 18.39
CA PHE A 48 15.17 8.36 18.52
C PHE A 48 15.68 8.45 19.95
N VAL A 49 15.63 7.32 20.67
CA VAL A 49 16.24 7.18 21.99
C VAL A 49 17.56 6.48 21.74
N GLU A 50 18.66 7.21 21.88
CA GLU A 50 19.98 6.62 21.81
C GLU A 50 20.12 5.59 22.93
N THR A 51 20.44 4.36 22.55
CA THR A 51 20.76 3.28 23.48
C THR A 51 22.27 3.06 23.51
N LEU A 52 22.78 2.54 24.62
CA LEU A 52 24.18 2.13 24.70
C LEU A 52 24.46 1.06 23.63
N PRO A 53 25.64 1.09 22.99
CA PRO A 53 26.02 0.09 22.00
C PRO A 53 26.04 -1.32 22.64
N PRO A 54 25.80 -2.38 21.85
CA PRO A 54 25.82 -3.74 22.36
C PRO A 54 27.21 -4.11 22.90
N ALA A 55 27.25 -4.89 23.98
CA ALA A 55 28.48 -5.32 24.63
C ALA A 55 29.16 -6.46 23.84
N GLY A 56 30.48 -6.37 23.67
CA GLY A 56 31.31 -7.39 23.01
C GLY A 56 31.78 -6.99 21.61
N PRO A 57 32.51 -7.88 20.90
CA PRO A 57 32.90 -7.61 19.53
C PRO A 57 31.66 -7.64 18.63
N VAL A 58 31.26 -6.46 18.15
CA VAL A 58 30.16 -6.32 17.20
C VAL A 58 30.67 -6.69 15.81
N ARG A 59 30.00 -7.63 15.15
CA ARG A 59 30.23 -7.93 13.74
C ARG A 59 28.93 -7.77 12.96
N SER A 60 29.03 -7.17 11.78
CA SER A 60 27.93 -7.23 10.82
C SER A 60 27.82 -8.67 10.28
N ILE A 61 26.60 -9.12 10.08
CA ILE A 61 26.29 -10.41 9.46
C ILE A 61 26.34 -10.22 7.95
N ALA A 62 27.09 -11.06 7.24
CA ALA A 62 27.12 -11.01 5.79
C ALA A 62 25.81 -11.57 5.20
N GLU A 63 25.39 -11.06 4.03
CA GLU A 63 24.17 -11.52 3.36
C GLU A 63 24.23 -12.99 2.93
N SER A 64 25.44 -13.53 2.74
CA SER A 64 25.68 -14.92 2.38
C SER A 64 25.70 -15.87 3.57
N GLU A 65 25.52 -15.36 4.80
CA GLU A 65 25.26 -16.19 5.96
C GLU A 65 23.83 -16.75 5.91
N ARG A 66 23.52 -17.73 6.76
CA ARG A 66 22.19 -18.33 6.79
C ARG A 66 21.14 -17.28 7.17
N SER A 67 20.21 -17.00 6.25
CA SER A 67 19.02 -16.18 6.52
C SER A 67 17.90 -17.03 7.13
N ALA A 68 17.03 -16.40 7.92
CA ALA A 68 15.78 -16.99 8.38
C ALA A 68 14.62 -16.78 7.39
N GLY A 69 14.76 -15.82 6.47
CA GLY A 69 13.76 -15.49 5.47
C GLY A 69 13.98 -14.12 4.85
N VAL A 70 13.02 -13.69 4.01
CA VAL A 70 13.07 -12.40 3.30
C VAL A 70 11.93 -11.51 3.77
N LEU A 71 12.23 -10.23 4.01
CA LEU A 71 11.25 -9.22 4.40
C LEU A 71 10.89 -8.34 3.21
N ILE A 72 9.60 -8.24 2.91
CA ILE A 72 9.05 -7.49 1.77
C ILE A 72 8.02 -6.49 2.28
N SER A 73 8.04 -5.27 1.76
CA SER A 73 6.97 -4.29 2.03
C SER A 73 5.81 -4.47 1.05
N TYR A 74 4.59 -4.28 1.56
CA TYR A 74 3.40 -4.09 0.76
C TYR A 74 2.95 -2.61 0.85
N PRO A 75 2.60 -1.94 -0.26
CA PRO A 75 2.59 -2.41 -1.64
C PRO A 75 3.99 -2.74 -2.15
N ARG A 76 4.05 -3.75 -3.02
CA ARG A 76 5.32 -4.33 -3.46
C ARG A 76 5.83 -3.64 -4.73
N CYS A 77 7.12 -3.30 -4.75
CA CYS A 77 7.81 -2.72 -5.93
C CYS A 77 8.70 -3.72 -6.70
N ILE A 78 8.69 -4.99 -6.31
CA ILE A 78 9.40 -6.08 -6.99
C ILE A 78 8.41 -6.92 -7.81
N PRO A 79 8.84 -7.68 -8.84
CA PRO A 79 7.94 -8.53 -9.62
C PRO A 79 7.38 -9.70 -8.80
N MET A 80 6.18 -10.19 -9.15
CA MET A 80 5.53 -11.32 -8.45
C MET A 80 6.32 -12.62 -8.64
N GLU A 81 6.95 -12.79 -9.80
CA GLU A 81 7.82 -13.93 -10.12
C GLU A 81 8.94 -14.10 -9.09
N LEU A 82 9.55 -13.00 -8.66
CA LEU A 82 10.60 -13.05 -7.62
C LEU A 82 10.04 -13.55 -6.29
N VAL A 83 8.82 -13.15 -5.91
CA VAL A 83 8.18 -13.61 -4.67
C VAL A 83 7.89 -15.10 -4.72
N ILE A 84 7.44 -15.59 -5.88
CA ILE A 84 7.18 -17.01 -6.11
C ILE A 84 8.48 -17.81 -5.94
N GLU A 85 9.56 -17.40 -6.60
CA GLU A 85 10.85 -18.09 -6.48
C GLU A 85 11.38 -18.07 -5.04
N LEU A 86 11.31 -16.93 -4.34
CA LEU A 86 11.74 -16.84 -2.94
C LEU A 86 10.93 -17.76 -2.02
N SER A 87 9.62 -17.90 -2.27
CA SER A 87 8.73 -18.74 -1.45
C SER A 87 8.95 -20.25 -1.63
N LYS A 88 9.80 -20.68 -2.56
CA LYS A 88 10.14 -22.11 -2.74
C LYS A 88 11.13 -22.58 -1.68
N ASP A 89 12.11 -21.75 -1.36
CA ASP A 89 13.25 -22.14 -0.53
C ASP A 89 13.23 -21.48 0.86
N ASP A 90 12.69 -20.26 0.98
CA ASP A 90 12.74 -19.46 2.21
C ASP A 90 11.36 -18.93 2.65
N THR A 91 11.30 -18.51 3.93
CA THR A 91 10.09 -17.88 4.48
C THR A 91 9.97 -16.43 4.02
N VAL A 92 8.81 -16.07 3.46
CA VAL A 92 8.52 -14.71 3.00
C VAL A 92 7.67 -13.97 4.03
N TYR A 93 8.27 -12.96 4.65
CA TYR A 93 7.60 -12.04 5.57
C TYR A 93 7.15 -10.80 4.82
N THR A 94 5.84 -10.50 4.83
CA THR A 94 5.32 -9.28 4.17
C THR A 94 4.76 -8.31 5.21
N ILE A 95 5.32 -7.10 5.23
CA ILE A 95 4.85 -5.99 6.06
C ILE A 95 3.65 -5.35 5.37
N VAL A 96 2.52 -5.30 6.07
CA VAL A 96 1.28 -4.65 5.62
C VAL A 96 0.84 -3.60 6.63
N ALA A 97 0.19 -2.53 6.18
CA ALA A 97 -0.23 -1.47 7.10
C ALA A 97 -1.40 -1.94 7.99
N ASN A 98 -2.40 -2.60 7.38
CA ASN A 98 -3.66 -2.92 8.03
C ASN A 98 -4.16 -4.34 7.69
N GLU A 99 -5.13 -4.86 8.47
CA GLU A 99 -5.73 -6.19 8.23
C GLU A 99 -6.46 -6.27 6.87
N SER A 100 -7.01 -5.16 6.38
CA SER A 100 -7.59 -5.09 5.03
C SER A 100 -6.54 -5.28 3.94
N GLU A 101 -5.37 -4.67 4.08
CA GLU A 101 -4.26 -4.85 3.14
C GLU A 101 -3.68 -6.26 3.24
N LYS A 102 -3.65 -6.84 4.45
CA LYS A 102 -3.29 -8.25 4.64
C LYS A 102 -4.19 -9.17 3.82
N ALA A 103 -5.51 -8.96 3.87
CA ALA A 103 -6.45 -9.79 3.12
C ALA A 103 -6.24 -9.69 1.61
N ILE A 104 -5.89 -8.48 1.11
CA ILE A 104 -5.57 -8.25 -0.30
C ILE A 104 -4.24 -8.93 -0.67
N ALA A 105 -3.18 -8.75 0.12
CA ALA A 105 -1.90 -9.39 -0.14
C ALA A 105 -2.01 -10.93 -0.13
N VAL A 106 -2.79 -11.49 0.80
CA VAL A 106 -3.09 -12.93 0.86
C VAL A 106 -3.82 -13.39 -0.40
N SER A 107 -4.83 -12.66 -0.87
CA SER A 107 -5.58 -13.06 -2.07
C SER A 107 -4.73 -12.96 -3.34
N GLU A 108 -3.91 -11.91 -3.47
CA GLU A 108 -2.97 -11.73 -4.58
C GLU A 108 -1.91 -12.84 -4.63
N TYR A 109 -1.30 -13.17 -3.49
CA TYR A 109 -0.29 -14.23 -3.41
C TYR A 109 -0.87 -15.63 -3.62
N THR A 110 -2.09 -15.88 -3.10
CA THR A 110 -2.80 -17.14 -3.36
C THR A 110 -3.14 -17.28 -4.84
N ALA A 111 -3.60 -16.20 -5.49
CA ALA A 111 -3.92 -16.21 -6.92
C ALA A 111 -2.67 -16.38 -7.81
N ALA A 112 -1.52 -15.86 -7.37
CA ALA A 112 -0.25 -16.00 -8.08
C ALA A 112 0.44 -17.36 -7.87
N GLY A 113 -0.07 -18.22 -6.96
CA GLY A 113 0.52 -19.53 -6.69
C GLY A 113 1.75 -19.49 -5.78
N VAL A 114 1.87 -18.47 -4.93
CA VAL A 114 2.91 -18.41 -3.89
C VAL A 114 2.68 -19.53 -2.87
N ASN A 115 3.76 -20.12 -2.36
CA ASN A 115 3.64 -21.15 -1.32
C ASN A 115 3.18 -20.54 0.01
N MET A 116 1.88 -20.67 0.30
CA MET A 116 1.27 -20.09 1.50
C MET A 116 1.75 -20.74 2.81
N SER A 117 2.40 -21.91 2.78
CA SER A 117 2.99 -22.52 3.97
C SER A 117 4.21 -21.77 4.49
N LEU A 118 4.92 -21.07 3.61
CA LEU A 118 6.12 -20.29 3.92
C LEU A 118 5.83 -18.79 3.90
N PHE A 119 4.56 -18.40 3.84
CA PHE A 119 4.13 -17.02 3.81
C PHE A 119 3.64 -16.55 5.18
N SER A 120 4.25 -15.50 5.72
CA SER A 120 3.85 -14.89 6.99
C SER A 120 3.53 -13.40 6.82
N PRO A 121 2.25 -13.00 6.77
CA PRO A 121 1.86 -11.60 6.74
C PRO A 121 2.02 -10.96 8.13
N LEU A 122 2.82 -9.90 8.22
CA LEU A 122 3.05 -9.12 9.43
C LEU A 122 2.32 -7.79 9.31
N CYS A 123 1.21 -7.66 10.04
CA CYS A 123 0.46 -6.41 10.14
C CYS A 123 1.14 -5.50 11.16
N ILE A 124 1.56 -4.31 10.73
CA ILE A 124 2.31 -3.39 11.60
C ILE A 124 1.42 -2.76 12.69
N LEU A 125 0.10 -2.80 12.53
CA LEU A 125 -0.86 -2.37 13.54
C LEU A 125 -0.84 -3.20 14.83
N PHE A 126 -0.19 -4.38 14.85
CA PHE A 126 -0.04 -5.19 16.08
C PHE A 126 1.23 -4.85 16.89
N LEU A 127 2.03 -3.89 16.44
CA LEU A 127 3.26 -3.43 17.12
C LEU A 127 3.16 -2.03 17.75
N SER A 128 1.96 -1.44 17.81
CA SER A 128 1.70 -0.17 18.51
C SER A 128 1.05 -0.36 19.87
#